data_AF-A0A956E3P3-F1
#
_entry.id   AF-A0A956E3P3-F1
#
_cell.length_a   1.000
_cell.length_b   1.000
_cell.length_c   1.000
_cell.angle_alpha   90.00
_cell.angle_beta   90.00
_cell.angle_gamma   90.00
#
_symmetry.space_group_name_H-M   'P 1'
#
loop_
_entity.id
_entity.type
_entity.pdbx_description
1 polymer ?
#
loop_
_entity_poly.entity_id
_entity_poly.type
_entity_poly.pdbx_seq_one_letter_code
_entity_poly.pdbx_strand_id
1 'polypeptide(L)'
;MNHRLITLSCLSLGFGVAVGCNSKPAQDPDAAQPPLPTSEVTTPSATATATEAPTPSAEPSAEPPQDAGTTGSDGFVQCPPRKPDAGPVMCTKEYMPVCGLVDTGVRCITTPCPSATKRTFGNKCEACGAEKVIGYTPGACEADAKKQ
;
A
#
# COMPACT_ATOMS: atom_id res chain seq x y z
N MET A 1 -3.33 -27.20 37.41
CA MET A 1 -2.44 -27.34 38.58
C MET A 1 -1.29 -28.27 38.24
N ASN A 2 -0.05 -27.76 38.20
CA ASN A 2 1.13 -28.35 38.85
C ASN A 2 2.39 -27.62 38.37
N HIS A 3 2.83 -26.71 39.25
CA HIS A 3 4.12 -26.05 39.26
C HIS A 3 5.27 -27.05 39.24
N ARG A 4 6.32 -26.78 38.45
CA ARG A 4 7.71 -26.95 38.91
C ARG A 4 8.55 -25.76 38.50
N LEU A 5 8.91 -24.98 39.51
CA LEU A 5 9.99 -24.01 39.51
C LEU A 5 11.31 -24.73 39.18
N ILE A 6 12.06 -24.21 38.21
CA ILE A 6 13.49 -24.42 38.11
C ILE A 6 14.14 -23.04 38.25
N THR A 7 14.40 -22.70 39.51
CA THR A 7 15.42 -21.73 39.90
C THR A 7 16.79 -22.36 39.65
N LEU A 8 17.68 -21.73 38.87
CA LEU A 8 19.12 -21.80 39.13
C LEU A 8 19.92 -20.74 38.34
N SER A 9 20.50 -19.81 39.12
CA SER A 9 21.89 -19.35 39.04
C SER A 9 22.38 -18.63 37.77
N CYS A 10 22.25 -17.29 37.77
CA CYS A 10 23.22 -16.41 37.13
C CYS A 10 23.96 -15.61 38.22
N LEU A 11 24.95 -16.24 38.86
CA LEU A 11 26.05 -15.51 39.47
C LEU A 11 27.14 -15.36 38.41
N SER A 12 27.28 -14.16 37.88
CA SER A 12 28.52 -13.72 37.21
C SER A 12 28.78 -12.30 37.68
N LEU A 13 29.73 -12.21 38.59
CA LEU A 13 30.29 -10.97 39.14
C LEU A 13 30.92 -10.16 38.00
N GLY A 14 30.79 -8.84 38.14
CA GLY A 14 31.01 -7.89 37.07
C GLY A 14 32.45 -7.59 36.71
N PHE A 15 32.58 -6.83 35.62
CA PHE A 15 33.62 -5.83 35.45
C PHE A 15 32.96 -4.60 34.82
N GLY A 16 32.99 -3.50 35.56
CA GLY A 16 32.47 -2.23 35.10
C GLY A 16 33.37 -1.61 34.04
N VAL A 17 32.73 -0.97 33.06
CA VAL A 17 33.25 0.28 32.49
C VAL A 17 32.07 1.25 32.46
N ALA A 18 32.24 2.33 33.20
CA ALA A 18 31.30 3.43 33.31
C ALA A 18 31.33 4.33 32.06
N VAL A 19 30.36 5.25 32.05
CA VAL A 19 30.32 6.53 31.33
C VAL A 19 29.59 6.50 29.99
N GLY A 20 28.34 7.00 30.02
CA GLY A 20 27.61 7.37 28.81
C GLY A 20 26.11 7.62 28.93
N CYS A 21 25.56 8.02 30.09
CA CYS A 21 24.18 8.51 30.14
C CYS A 21 24.10 9.89 29.47
N ASN A 22 23.80 9.93 28.16
CA ASN A 22 23.38 11.15 27.50
C ASN A 22 21.88 11.36 27.75
N SER A 23 21.58 12.05 28.84
CA SER A 23 20.23 12.55 29.12
C SER A 23 19.96 13.76 28.23
N LYS A 24 19.13 13.57 27.20
CA LYS A 24 18.46 14.66 26.49
C LYS A 24 16.95 14.51 26.70
N PRO A 25 16.34 15.21 27.65
CA PRO A 25 14.90 15.42 27.67
C PRO A 25 14.58 16.71 26.89
N ALA A 26 13.95 16.55 25.73
CA ALA A 26 13.12 17.57 25.09
C ALA A 26 11.81 16.83 24.78
N GLN A 27 10.73 16.99 25.55
CA GLN A 27 9.81 18.14 25.54
C GLN A 27 9.55 18.67 24.13
N ASP A 28 8.58 18.06 23.46
CA ASP A 28 7.67 18.74 22.54
C ASP A 28 6.24 18.19 22.78
N PRO A 29 5.44 18.82 23.65
CA PRO A 29 4.00 18.70 23.63
C PRO A 29 3.44 19.89 22.85
N ASP A 30 3.53 19.86 21.52
CA ASP A 30 2.75 20.78 20.69
C ASP A 30 1.81 19.99 19.80
N ALA A 31 0.69 19.66 20.43
CA ALA A 31 -0.56 19.37 19.76
C ALA A 31 -1.07 20.65 19.08
N ALA A 32 -0.41 21.09 18.01
CA ALA A 32 -1.04 21.96 17.03
C ALA A 32 -1.89 21.08 16.12
N GLN A 33 -3.12 20.83 16.57
CA GLN A 33 -4.20 20.44 15.68
C GLN A 33 -4.27 21.48 14.54
N PRO A 34 -4.18 21.09 13.26
CA PRO A 34 -4.58 22.00 12.20
C PRO A 34 -6.06 22.36 12.42
N PRO A 35 -6.46 23.64 12.25
CA PRO A 35 -7.86 24.01 12.34
C PRO A 35 -8.66 23.16 11.36
N LEU A 36 -9.74 22.56 11.87
CA LEU A 36 -10.78 21.93 11.07
C LEU A 36 -11.17 22.87 9.92
N PRO A 37 -11.29 22.40 8.67
CA PRO A 37 -11.90 23.21 7.63
C PRO A 37 -13.36 23.48 8.05
N THR A 38 -13.64 24.75 8.35
CA THR A 38 -14.99 25.28 8.45
C THR A 38 -15.74 24.88 7.19
N SER A 39 -16.78 24.06 7.38
CA SER A 39 -17.74 23.74 6.34
C SER A 39 -18.52 25.01 6.02
N GLU A 40 -18.04 25.81 5.06
CA GLU A 40 -18.85 26.82 4.43
C GLU A 40 -19.83 26.11 3.49
N VAL A 41 -21.03 25.86 4.03
CA VAL A 41 -22.25 25.59 3.26
C VAL A 41 -22.52 26.83 2.41
N THR A 42 -21.93 26.88 1.23
CA THR A 42 -22.38 27.76 0.17
C THR A 42 -23.33 26.96 -0.70
N THR A 43 -24.62 27.16 -0.45
CA THR A 43 -25.72 26.77 -1.31
C THR A 43 -25.81 27.80 -2.45
N PRO A 44 -25.50 27.47 -3.71
CA PRO A 44 -26.09 28.17 -4.83
C PRO A 44 -27.42 27.51 -5.20
N SER A 45 -28.43 28.35 -5.04
CA SER A 45 -29.78 28.26 -5.55
C SER A 45 -29.90 27.56 -6.91
N ALA A 46 -30.91 26.70 -7.01
CA ALA A 46 -31.40 26.15 -8.25
C ALA A 46 -31.70 27.24 -9.27
N THR A 47 -31.17 27.07 -10.48
CA THR A 47 -31.78 27.58 -11.70
C THR A 47 -31.90 26.41 -12.66
N ALA A 48 -33.12 25.90 -12.81
CA ALA A 48 -33.47 24.97 -13.86
C ALA A 48 -33.35 25.69 -15.20
N THR A 49 -32.64 25.10 -16.15
CA THR A 49 -32.84 25.35 -17.57
C THR A 49 -32.71 24.01 -18.28
N ALA A 50 -33.85 23.55 -18.78
CA ALA A 50 -33.96 22.38 -19.60
C ALA A 50 -33.60 22.71 -21.06
N THR A 51 -33.19 21.66 -21.77
CA THR A 51 -33.22 21.52 -23.23
C THR A 51 -31.99 22.06 -23.99
N GLU A 52 -31.08 21.16 -24.36
CA GLU A 52 -31.00 20.69 -25.75
C GLU A 52 -30.28 19.33 -25.82
N ALA A 53 -30.84 18.42 -26.63
CA ALA A 53 -30.35 17.07 -26.87
C ALA A 53 -29.23 17.06 -27.93
N PRO A 54 -28.46 15.97 -28.06
CA PRO A 54 -27.04 16.00 -28.41
C PRO A 54 -26.76 15.95 -29.91
N THR A 55 -25.69 16.63 -30.33
CA THR A 55 -24.98 16.35 -31.59
C THR A 55 -23.89 15.31 -31.32
N PRO A 56 -23.96 14.08 -31.86
CA PRO A 56 -22.84 13.14 -31.79
C PRO A 56 -21.80 13.54 -32.84
N SER A 57 -20.88 14.42 -32.46
CA SER A 57 -19.66 14.64 -33.21
C SER A 57 -18.75 13.43 -32.95
N ALA A 58 -18.69 12.55 -33.94
CA ALA A 58 -17.79 11.40 -33.95
C ALA A 58 -16.34 11.89 -33.88
N GLU A 59 -15.78 11.87 -32.68
CA GLU A 59 -14.35 11.98 -32.46
C GLU A 59 -13.73 10.63 -32.88
N PRO A 60 -12.71 10.61 -33.77
CA PRO A 60 -12.04 9.38 -34.15
C PRO A 60 -11.46 8.76 -32.89
N SER A 61 -11.95 7.55 -32.61
CA SER A 61 -11.47 6.62 -31.60
C SER A 61 -9.96 6.43 -31.76
N ALA A 62 -9.17 7.30 -31.11
CA ALA A 62 -7.81 6.97 -30.77
C ALA A 62 -7.94 5.81 -29.78
N GLU A 63 -7.66 4.60 -30.26
CA GLU A 63 -7.56 3.42 -29.41
C GLU A 63 -6.70 3.76 -28.19
N PRO A 64 -7.20 3.61 -26.95
CA PRO A 64 -6.31 3.55 -25.82
C PRO A 64 -5.31 2.42 -26.12
N PRO A 65 -3.98 2.62 -25.94
CA PRO A 65 -3.00 1.61 -26.24
C PRO A 65 -3.40 0.30 -25.55
N GLN A 66 -3.78 -0.67 -26.37
CA GLN A 66 -4.19 -2.00 -25.94
C GLN A 66 -2.95 -2.77 -25.50
N ASP A 67 -2.38 -2.37 -24.37
CA ASP A 67 -1.57 -3.23 -23.52
C ASP A 67 -2.23 -3.23 -22.12
N ALA A 68 -3.54 -3.50 -22.15
CA ALA A 68 -4.34 -3.77 -20.98
C ALA A 68 -3.90 -5.11 -20.44
N GLY A 69 -3.23 -5.07 -19.27
CA GLY A 69 -2.62 -6.24 -18.63
C GLY A 69 -3.49 -7.49 -18.78
N THR A 70 -2.89 -8.55 -19.31
CA THR A 70 -3.53 -9.86 -19.50
C THR A 70 -4.22 -10.28 -18.22
N THR A 71 -5.54 -10.12 -18.15
CA THR A 71 -6.37 -10.66 -17.08
C THR A 71 -6.38 -12.17 -17.24
N GLY A 72 -5.56 -12.86 -16.44
CA GLY A 72 -5.70 -14.30 -16.27
C GLY A 72 -7.08 -14.60 -15.68
N SER A 73 -7.59 -15.81 -15.92
CA SER A 73 -8.92 -16.29 -15.49
C SER A 73 -9.18 -16.20 -13.98
N ASP A 74 -8.15 -15.86 -13.19
CA ASP A 74 -8.15 -15.76 -11.73
C ASP A 74 -8.33 -14.32 -11.21
N GLY A 75 -8.64 -13.36 -12.09
CA GLY A 75 -8.78 -11.95 -11.71
C GLY A 75 -7.45 -11.27 -11.38
N PHE A 76 -6.32 -11.90 -11.74
CA PHE A 76 -4.98 -11.32 -11.63
C PHE A 76 -4.70 -10.41 -12.83
N VAL A 77 -4.34 -9.16 -12.53
CA VAL A 77 -3.93 -8.14 -13.50
C VAL A 77 -2.43 -7.95 -13.40
N GLN A 78 -1.72 -8.24 -14.49
CA GLN A 78 -0.28 -8.04 -14.56
C GLN A 78 0.06 -6.55 -14.71
N CYS A 79 1.05 -6.07 -13.96
CA CYS A 79 1.52 -4.71 -14.09
C CYS A 79 2.36 -4.55 -15.37
N PRO A 80 2.23 -3.41 -16.08
CA PRO A 80 3.03 -3.16 -17.26
C PRO A 80 4.52 -3.06 -16.89
N PRO A 81 5.43 -3.46 -17.79
CA PRO A 81 6.85 -3.34 -17.55
C PRO A 81 7.24 -1.86 -17.39
N ARG A 82 7.95 -1.54 -16.30
CA ARG A 82 8.50 -0.20 -16.06
C ARG A 82 9.72 0.01 -16.96
N LYS A 83 9.69 1.07 -17.76
CA LYS A 83 10.88 1.56 -18.47
C LYS A 83 11.83 2.20 -17.46
N PRO A 84 13.16 2.03 -17.59
CA PRO A 84 14.13 2.59 -16.64
C PRO A 84 14.16 4.13 -16.63
N ASP A 85 13.71 4.78 -17.70
CA ASP A 85 13.62 6.23 -17.88
C ASP A 85 12.23 6.81 -17.60
N ALA A 86 11.22 5.96 -17.35
CA ALA A 86 9.92 6.42 -16.90
C ALA A 86 10.07 6.86 -15.45
N GLY A 87 9.99 8.18 -15.20
CA GLY A 87 10.11 8.76 -13.87
C GLY A 87 9.11 8.22 -12.83
N PRO A 88 8.99 8.88 -11.66
CA PRO A 88 8.08 8.42 -10.62
C PRO A 88 6.63 8.38 -11.12
N VAL A 89 5.92 7.32 -10.76
CA VAL A 89 4.49 7.18 -11.07
C VAL A 89 3.68 8.06 -10.11
N MET A 90 2.86 8.94 -10.66
CA MET A 90 1.96 9.80 -9.91
C MET A 90 0.60 9.13 -9.78
N CYS A 91 0.19 8.82 -8.55
CA CYS A 91 -1.10 8.18 -8.25
C CYS A 91 -2.03 9.11 -7.47
N THR A 92 -3.33 9.00 -7.75
CA THR A 92 -4.37 9.64 -6.93
C THR A 92 -4.45 9.00 -5.55
N LYS A 93 -5.02 9.75 -4.58
CA LYS A 93 -5.23 9.28 -3.19
C LYS A 93 -6.56 8.54 -2.99
N GLU A 94 -7.17 8.07 -4.06
CA GLU A 94 -8.39 7.28 -4.00
C GLU A 94 -8.12 5.90 -3.38
N TYR A 95 -8.98 5.46 -2.49
CA TYR A 95 -8.86 4.18 -1.81
C TYR A 95 -9.79 3.13 -2.45
N MET A 96 -9.23 2.34 -3.36
CA MET A 96 -9.83 1.16 -3.99
C MET A 96 -8.84 0.00 -3.86
N PRO A 97 -8.80 -0.68 -2.70
CA PRO A 97 -7.67 -1.52 -2.35
C PRO A 97 -7.51 -2.70 -3.31
N VAL A 98 -6.25 -3.04 -3.57
CA VAL A 98 -5.86 -4.18 -4.39
C VAL A 98 -4.82 -5.01 -3.67
N CYS A 99 -4.76 -6.31 -3.97
CA CYS A 99 -3.79 -7.23 -3.40
C CYS A 99 -2.68 -7.45 -4.42
N GLY A 100 -1.55 -6.78 -4.21
CA GLY A 100 -0.40 -6.86 -5.09
C GLY A 100 0.51 -8.05 -4.73
N LEU A 101 1.01 -8.74 -5.74
CA LEU A 101 2.03 -9.77 -5.62
C LEU A 101 3.41 -9.12 -5.80
N VAL A 102 4.18 -9.06 -4.72
CA VAL A 102 5.49 -8.41 -4.65
C VAL A 102 6.59 -9.46 -4.71
N ASP A 103 7.51 -9.33 -5.66
CA ASP A 103 8.73 -10.14 -5.73
C ASP A 103 9.65 -9.80 -4.54
N THR A 104 10.03 -10.81 -3.77
CA THR A 104 10.96 -10.65 -2.65
C THR A 104 12.42 -10.63 -3.13
N GLY A 105 12.67 -11.01 -4.38
CA GLY A 105 14.01 -11.22 -4.94
C GLY A 105 14.65 -12.53 -4.50
N VAL A 106 13.98 -13.33 -3.67
CA VAL A 106 14.49 -14.60 -3.17
C VAL A 106 14.29 -15.69 -4.22
N ARG A 107 15.39 -16.36 -4.60
CA ARG A 107 15.40 -17.47 -5.56
C ARG A 107 16.08 -18.68 -4.92
N CYS A 108 15.29 -19.60 -4.36
CA CYS A 108 15.80 -20.81 -3.71
C CYS A 108 15.77 -22.01 -4.65
N ILE A 109 16.64 -22.98 -4.40
CA ILE A 109 16.67 -24.28 -5.10
C ILE A 109 15.70 -25.27 -4.44
N THR A 110 15.50 -25.16 -3.13
CA THR A 110 14.67 -26.06 -2.31
C THR A 110 13.41 -25.36 -1.78
N THR A 111 12.35 -26.11 -1.54
CA THR A 111 11.06 -25.61 -1.01
C THR A 111 10.99 -25.70 0.52
N PRO A 112 10.25 -24.79 1.19
CA PRO A 112 9.45 -23.69 0.63
C PRO A 112 10.30 -22.46 0.24
N CYS A 113 10.01 -21.88 -0.92
CA CYS A 113 10.71 -20.70 -1.45
C CYS A 113 9.77 -19.48 -1.43
N PRO A 114 9.94 -18.52 -0.51
CA PRO A 114 9.11 -17.33 -0.43
C PRO A 114 9.55 -16.28 -1.47
N SER A 115 9.47 -16.62 -2.76
CA SER A 115 9.85 -15.73 -3.88
C SER A 115 8.89 -14.56 -4.10
N ALA A 116 7.68 -14.64 -3.56
CA ALA A 116 6.72 -13.56 -3.65
C ALA A 116 5.88 -13.46 -2.38
N THR A 117 5.46 -12.24 -2.04
CA THR A 117 4.58 -11.96 -0.92
C THR A 117 3.39 -11.12 -1.37
N LYS A 118 2.26 -11.27 -0.69
CA LYS A 118 1.04 -10.50 -0.95
C LYS A 118 1.03 -9.25 -0.07
N ARG A 119 0.72 -8.09 -0.64
CA ARG A 119 0.59 -6.83 0.10
C ARG A 119 -0.59 -6.02 -0.41
N THR A 120 -1.36 -5.44 0.51
CA THR A 120 -2.45 -4.52 0.15
C THR A 120 -1.89 -3.16 -0.26
N PHE A 121 -2.39 -2.63 -1.38
CA PHE A 121 -2.11 -1.28 -1.86
C PHE A 121 -3.40 -0.46 -1.88
N GLY A 122 -3.30 0.87 -1.78
CA GLY A 122 -4.47 1.75 -1.72
C GLY A 122 -5.29 1.76 -3.00
N ASN A 123 -4.62 1.61 -4.16
CA ASN A 123 -5.27 1.43 -5.45
C ASN A 123 -4.36 0.73 -6.48
N LYS A 124 -4.92 0.44 -7.66
CA LYS A 124 -4.21 -0.18 -8.79
C LYS A 124 -2.96 0.60 -9.25
N CYS A 125 -3.01 1.94 -9.20
CA CYS A 125 -1.88 2.77 -9.58
C CYS A 125 -0.76 2.62 -8.56
N GLU A 126 -1.04 2.66 -7.27
CA GLU A 126 -0.02 2.47 -6.23
C GLU A 126 0.60 1.07 -6.28
N ALA A 127 -0.19 0.03 -6.63
CA ALA A 127 0.32 -1.32 -6.81
C ALA A 127 1.33 -1.40 -7.97
N CYS A 128 0.95 -1.04 -9.19
CA CYS A 128 1.88 -1.06 -10.33
C CYS A 128 2.91 0.06 -10.30
N GLY A 129 2.67 1.08 -9.47
CA GLY A 129 3.53 2.20 -9.12
C GLY A 129 4.71 1.78 -8.27
N ALA A 130 4.53 0.78 -7.42
CA ALA A 130 5.56 0.29 -6.51
C ALA A 130 6.59 -0.60 -7.23
N GLU A 131 7.82 -0.56 -6.74
CA GLU A 131 8.89 -1.44 -7.23
C GLU A 131 8.58 -2.90 -6.93
N LYS A 132 9.03 -3.79 -7.83
CA LYS A 132 8.98 -5.25 -7.66
C LYS A 132 7.56 -5.84 -7.57
N VAL A 133 6.51 -5.06 -7.83
CA VAL A 133 5.15 -5.58 -7.95
C VAL A 133 4.98 -6.21 -9.33
N ILE A 134 4.61 -7.49 -9.34
CA ILE A 134 4.41 -8.28 -10.56
C ILE A 134 3.02 -7.98 -11.14
N GLY A 135 2.03 -7.82 -10.27
CA GLY A 135 0.64 -7.61 -10.62
C GLY A 135 -0.23 -7.56 -9.37
N TYR A 136 -1.55 -7.46 -9.54
CA TYR A 136 -2.50 -7.37 -8.45
C TYR A 136 -3.81 -8.10 -8.74
N THR A 137 -4.55 -8.47 -7.70
CA THR A 137 -5.98 -8.83 -7.78
C THR A 137 -6.83 -7.73 -7.16
N PRO A 138 -8.08 -7.51 -7.62
CA PRO A 138 -9.01 -6.61 -6.95
C PRO A 138 -9.27 -7.01 -5.49
N GLY A 139 -9.45 -6.01 -4.61
CA GLY A 139 -9.70 -6.22 -3.19
C GLY A 139 -8.42 -6.25 -2.34
N ALA A 140 -8.53 -5.95 -1.06
CA ALA A 140 -7.41 -6.05 -0.13
C ALA A 140 -6.91 -7.50 -0.02
N CYS A 141 -5.64 -7.70 0.31
CA CYS A 141 -5.15 -9.03 0.61
C CYS A 141 -5.87 -9.58 1.84
N GLU A 142 -6.31 -10.84 1.75
CA GLU A 142 -6.65 -11.60 2.94
C GLU A 142 -5.42 -11.64 3.83
N ALA A 143 -5.49 -11.05 5.01
CA ALA A 143 -4.46 -11.16 6.03
C ALA A 143 -4.47 -12.60 6.53
N ASP A 144 -3.84 -13.50 5.78
CA ASP A 144 -3.72 -14.92 6.09
C ASP A 144 -5.00 -15.51 6.70
N ALA A 145 -6.16 -15.30 6.04
CA ALA A 145 -7.48 -15.80 6.47
C ALA A 145 -7.61 -17.33 6.42
N LYS A 146 -6.47 -18.05 6.46
CA LYS A 146 -6.37 -19.49 6.62
C LYS A 146 -5.18 -19.86 7.49
N LYS A 147 -5.19 -19.39 8.75
CA LYS A 147 -4.55 -20.11 9.84
C LYS A 147 -5.61 -20.93 10.58
N GLN A 148 -5.93 -22.10 10.03
CA GLN A 148 -6.54 -23.21 10.78
C GLN A 148 -5.83 -24.49 10.39
#